data_AF-A0A841PXT4-F1
#
_entry.id   AF-A0A841PXT4-F1
#
_cell.length_a   1.000
_cell.length_b   1.000
_cell.length_c   1.000
_cell.angle_alpha   90.00
_cell.angle_beta   90.00
_cell.angle_gamma   90.00
#
_symmetry.space_group_name_H-M   'P 1'
#
loop_
_entity.id
_entity.type
_entity.pdbx_description
1 polymer ?
#
loop_
_entity_poly.entity_id
_entity_poly.type
_entity_poly.pdbx_seq_one_letter_code
_entity_poly.pdbx_strand_id
1 'polypeptide(L)'
;MPTLPEAVIVAFYALGGERNIKEFEDWIYESYGDRWKDIGTRMSDMVSVSHRGNASSKNQPKYCVLIKVSRGKYCLIEDEINKEDLKLQIY
;
A
#
# COMPACT_ATOMS: atom_id res chain seq x y z
N MET A 1 20.04 -0.14 1.97
CA MET A 1 18.99 0.87 2.26
C MET A 1 17.72 0.43 1.55
N PRO A 2 16.54 0.49 2.19
CA PRO A 2 15.30 0.13 1.54
C PRO A 2 15.00 1.09 0.39
N THR A 3 14.34 0.60 -0.63
CA THR A 3 13.73 1.38 -1.72
C THR A 3 12.38 1.95 -1.26
N LEU A 4 11.84 2.94 -1.97
CA LEU A 4 10.54 3.53 -1.62
C LEU A 4 9.41 2.48 -1.53
N PRO A 5 9.26 1.52 -2.46
CA PRO A 5 8.26 0.46 -2.33
C PRO A 5 8.43 -0.39 -1.07
N GLU A 6 9.67 -0.71 -0.69
CA GLU A 6 9.94 -1.47 0.53
C GLU A 6 9.60 -0.67 1.78
N ALA A 7 9.95 0.63 1.81
CA ALA A 7 9.59 1.51 2.92
C ALA A 7 8.07 1.64 3.08
N VAL A 8 7.33 1.74 1.97
CA VAL A 8 5.85 1.74 1.98
C VAL A 8 5.31 0.43 2.54
N ILE A 9 5.81 -0.72 2.09
CA ILE A 9 5.37 -2.03 2.59
C ILE A 9 5.63 -2.17 4.10
N VAL A 10 6.81 -1.77 4.57
CA VAL A 10 7.14 -1.77 6.00
C VAL A 10 6.18 -0.86 6.77
N ALA A 11 5.86 0.32 6.24
CA ALA A 11 4.91 1.24 6.85
C ALA A 11 3.52 0.61 6.98
N PHE A 12 3.05 -0.13 5.96
CA PHE A 12 1.79 -0.86 6.02
C PHE A 12 1.79 -1.95 7.09
N TYR A 13 2.88 -2.72 7.21
CA TYR A 13 2.98 -3.73 8.27
C TYR A 13 3.07 -3.11 9.67
N ALA A 14 3.68 -1.93 9.81
CA ALA A 14 3.80 -1.24 11.09
C ALA A 14 2.49 -0.56 11.52
N LEU A 15 1.79 0.10 10.58
CA LEU A 15 0.56 0.86 10.87
C LEU A 15 -0.69 -0.03 10.85
N GLY A 16 -0.69 -1.06 10.00
CA GLY A 16 -1.82 -1.97 9.79
C GLY A 16 -3.06 -1.32 9.18
N GLY A 17 -3.93 -2.17 8.62
CA GLY A 17 -5.25 -1.79 8.15
C GLY A 17 -5.27 -0.78 6.99
N GLU A 18 -6.33 0.02 6.97
CA GLU A 18 -6.63 0.99 5.92
C GLU A 18 -6.24 2.39 6.35
N ARG A 19 -5.34 3.01 5.59
CA ARG A 19 -4.71 4.28 5.96
C ARG A 19 -4.62 5.22 4.78
N ASN A 20 -4.51 6.50 5.09
CA ASN A 20 -4.41 7.52 4.07
C ASN A 20 -2.95 7.76 3.63
N ILE A 21 -2.75 8.31 2.42
CA ILE A 21 -1.41 8.60 1.88
C ILE A 21 -0.58 9.45 2.85
N LYS A 22 -1.20 10.46 3.47
CA LYS A 22 -0.50 11.39 4.36
C LYS A 22 0.04 10.70 5.61
N GLU A 23 -0.72 9.78 6.21
CA GLU A 23 -0.25 8.96 7.34
C GLU A 23 0.99 8.14 6.97
N PHE A 24 1.05 7.61 5.75
CA PHE A 24 2.23 6.91 5.25
C PHE A 24 3.41 7.84 4.98
N GLU A 25 3.15 9.00 4.38
CA GLU A 25 4.17 10.02 4.12
C GLU A 25 4.81 10.49 5.43
N ASP A 26 3.99 10.80 6.44
CA ASP A 26 4.44 11.22 7.76
C ASP A 26 5.27 10.11 8.43
N TRP A 27 4.80 8.85 8.40
CA TRP A 27 5.53 7.73 9.01
C TRP A 27 6.86 7.42 8.30
N ILE A 28 6.89 7.47 6.96
CA ILE A 28 8.11 7.26 6.17
C ILE A 28 9.10 8.41 6.43
N TYR A 29 8.60 9.64 6.53
CA TYR A 29 9.40 10.80 6.85
C TYR A 29 10.01 10.71 8.24
N GLU A 30 9.24 10.31 9.26
CA GLU A 30 9.78 10.10 10.60
C GLU A 30 10.80 8.96 10.66
N SER A 31 10.57 7.87 9.91
CA SER A 31 11.41 6.67 9.97
C SER A 31 12.71 6.79 9.16
N TYR A 32 12.67 7.49 8.03
CA TYR A 32 13.78 7.54 7.07
C TYR A 32 14.25 8.96 6.73
N GLY A 33 13.51 10.00 7.13
CA GLY A 33 13.75 11.39 6.76
C GLY A 33 13.23 11.74 5.36
N ASP A 34 13.57 12.94 4.90
CA ASP A 34 13.21 13.47 3.58
C ASP A 34 14.03 12.82 2.45
N ARG A 35 13.73 11.55 2.13
CA ARG A 35 14.47 10.78 1.10
C ARG A 35 13.73 10.65 -0.21
N TRP A 36 12.40 10.66 -0.17
CA TRP A 36 11.56 10.34 -1.32
C TRP A 36 10.47 11.38 -1.49
N LYS A 37 10.25 11.74 -2.76
CA LYS A 37 9.14 12.59 -3.20
C LYS A 37 8.07 11.74 -3.87
N ASP A 38 6.88 12.30 -4.00
CA ASP A 38 5.77 11.71 -4.75
C ASP A 38 5.36 10.31 -4.24
N ILE A 39 5.41 10.10 -2.92
CA ILE A 39 5.06 8.82 -2.26
C ILE A 39 3.65 8.40 -2.65
N GLY A 40 2.68 9.32 -2.65
CA GLY A 40 1.32 9.04 -3.10
C GLY A 40 1.22 8.52 -4.54
N THR A 41 2.00 9.08 -5.47
CA THR A 41 2.08 8.58 -6.86
C THR A 41 2.65 7.16 -6.87
N ARG A 42 3.71 6.92 -6.10
CA ARG A 42 4.32 5.59 -6.00
C ARG A 42 3.36 4.56 -5.42
N MET A 43 2.61 4.90 -4.39
CA MET A 43 1.58 4.04 -3.81
C MET A 43 0.50 3.70 -4.84
N SER A 44 0.09 4.67 -5.66
CA SER A 44 -0.87 4.42 -6.74
C SER A 44 -0.34 3.44 -7.79
N ASP A 45 0.97 3.45 -8.06
CA ASP A 45 1.64 2.46 -8.93
C ASP A 45 1.87 1.09 -8.27
N MET A 46 1.68 0.99 -6.95
CA MET A 46 1.75 -0.25 -6.18
C MET A 46 0.37 -0.90 -5.99
N VAL A 47 -0.68 -0.31 -6.54
CA VAL A 47 -2.01 -0.92 -6.55
C VAL A 47 -2.05 -2.04 -7.58
N SER A 48 -2.51 -3.22 -7.17
CA SER A 48 -2.67 -4.36 -8.08
C SER A 48 -3.69 -4.06 -9.18
N VAL A 49 -3.38 -4.49 -10.41
CA VAL A 49 -4.25 -4.29 -11.59
C VAL A 49 -5.64 -4.89 -11.36
N SER A 50 -5.72 -6.02 -10.65
CA SER A 50 -6.99 -6.66 -10.29
C SER A 50 -7.87 -5.78 -9.39
N HIS A 51 -7.30 -4.77 -8.73
CA HIS A 51 -7.96 -3.91 -7.75
C HIS A 51 -7.94 -2.44 -8.18
N ARG A 52 -8.20 -2.19 -9.47
CA ARG A 52 -8.17 -0.85 -10.11
C ARG A 52 -6.78 -0.22 -10.22
N GLY A 53 -5.72 -1.02 -10.10
CA GLY A 53 -4.36 -0.59 -10.43
C GLY A 53 -4.19 -0.33 -11.92
N ASN A 54 -3.24 0.53 -12.27
CA ASN A 54 -3.00 0.87 -13.66
C ASN A 54 -2.17 -0.23 -14.33
N ALA A 55 -2.69 -0.83 -15.40
CA ALA A 55 -2.00 -1.89 -16.14
C ALA A 55 -0.70 -1.42 -16.81
N SER A 56 -0.52 -0.10 -16.96
CA SER A 56 0.68 0.50 -17.55
C SER A 56 1.83 0.71 -16.55
N SER A 57 1.63 0.44 -15.26
CA SER A 57 2.67 0.66 -14.25
C SER A 57 3.80 -0.35 -14.47
N LYS A 58 4.99 0.13 -14.84
CA LYS A 58 6.22 -0.68 -15.02
C LYS A 58 6.77 -1.27 -13.70
N ASN A 59 5.94 -1.33 -12.65
CA ASN A 59 6.35 -1.84 -11.37
C ASN A 59 6.51 -3.36 -11.41
N GLN A 60 7.52 -3.86 -10.71
CA GLN A 60 7.69 -5.29 -10.54
C GLN A 60 6.45 -5.83 -9.80
N PRO A 61 5.84 -6.95 -10.25
CA PRO A 61 4.63 -7.50 -9.64
C PRO A 61 4.73 -7.70 -8.12
N LYS A 62 5.94 -7.97 -7.61
CA LYS A 62 6.23 -8.15 -6.17
C LYS A 62 5.95 -6.91 -5.31
N TYR A 63 5.83 -5.72 -5.90
CA TYR A 63 5.51 -4.48 -5.18
C TYR A 63 4.05 -4.05 -5.38
N CYS A 64 3.28 -4.78 -6.20
CA CYS A 64 1.87 -4.51 -6.46
C CYS A 64 1.00 -5.16 -5.36
N VAL A 65 1.25 -4.80 -4.10
CA VAL A 65 0.66 -5.43 -2.91
C VAL A 65 -0.45 -4.61 -2.25
N LEU A 66 -0.84 -3.49 -2.88
CA LEU A 66 -1.84 -2.58 -2.33
C LEU A 66 -3.18 -2.69 -3.05
N ILE A 67 -4.23 -2.36 -2.31
CA ILE A 67 -5.60 -2.15 -2.81
C ILE A 67 -5.99 -0.71 -2.52
N LYS A 68 -6.68 -0.09 -3.49
CA LYS A 68 -7.24 1.24 -3.32
C LYS A 68 -8.67 1.14 -2.82
N VAL A 69 -8.86 1.36 -1.52
CA VAL A 69 -10.18 1.34 -0.87
C VAL A 69 -11.02 2.56 -1.28
N SER A 70 -10.41 3.75 -1.27
CA SER A 70 -11.07 4.99 -1.69
C SER A 70 -10.04 6.05 -2.12
N ARG A 71 -10.49 7.27 -2.45
CA ARG A 71 -9.58 8.34 -2.89
C ARG A 71 -8.58 8.68 -1.77
N GLY A 72 -7.30 8.36 -2.02
CA GLY A 72 -6.22 8.62 -1.07
C GLY A 72 -6.12 7.65 0.10
N LYS A 73 -6.87 6.53 0.07
CA LYS A 73 -6.82 5.48 1.11
C LYS A 73 -6.48 4.13 0.50
N TYR A 74 -5.59 3.41 1.16
CA TYR A 74 -5.03 2.16 0.69
C TYR A 74 -4.92 1.14 1.84
N CYS A 75 -4.93 -0.14 1.50
CA CYS A 75 -4.68 -1.26 2.40
C CYS A 75 -3.79 -2.32 1.71
N LEU A 76 -3.22 -3.24 2.48
CA LEU A 76 -2.54 -4.42 1.94
C LEU A 76 -3.56 -5.43 1.42
N ILE A 77 -3.22 -6.10 0.32
CA ILE A 77 -4.02 -7.22 -0.22
C ILE A 77 -4.21 -8.31 0.84
N GLU A 78 -3.18 -8.61 1.62
CA GLU A 78 -3.25 -9.61 2.69
C GLU A 78 -4.31 -9.25 3.76
N ASP A 79 -4.46 -7.96 4.09
CA ASP A 79 -5.46 -7.49 5.06
C ASP A 79 -6.89 -7.67 4.52
N GLU A 80 -7.07 -7.50 3.20
CA GLU A 80 -8.36 -7.70 2.53
C GLU A 80 -8.72 -9.19 2.39
N ILE A 81 -7.77 -10.04 2.00
CA ILE A 81 -7.96 -11.50 1.93
C ILE A 81 -8.33 -12.04 3.31
N ASN A 82 -7.64 -11.60 4.37
CA ASN A 82 -7.96 -12.02 5.74
C ASN A 82 -9.38 -11.57 6.15
N LYS A 83 -9.84 -10.39 5.72
CA LYS A 83 -11.23 -9.94 5.96
C LYS A 83 -12.26 -10.77 5.17
N GLU A 84 -11.94 -11.20 3.95
CA GLU A 84 -12.82 -12.06 3.15
C GLU A 84 -12.90 -13.48 3.72
N ASP A 85 -11.79 -14.06 4.17
CA ASP A 85 -11.76 -15.39 4.80
C ASP A 85 -12.58 -15.41 6.11
N LEU A 86 -12.47 -14.35 6.92
CA LEU A 86 -13.30 -14.14 8.11
C LEU A 86 -14.80 -14.01 7.80
N LYS A 87 -15.18 -13.47 6.62
CA LYS A 87 -16.58 -13.40 6.20
C LYS A 87 -17.12 -14.75 5.72
N LEU A 88 -16.27 -15.59 5.15
CA LEU A 88 -16.65 -16.91 4.63
C LEU A 88 -16.82 -17.97 5.72
N GLN A 89 -16.28 -17.75 6.93
CA GLN A 89 -16.46 -18.66 8.07
C GLN A 89 -17.76 -18.43 8.88
N ILE A 90 -18.60 -17.45 8.51
CA ILE A 90 -19.84 -17.10 9.24
C ILE A 90 -21.10 -17.64 8.52
N TYR A 91 -20.95 -18.48 7.48
CA TYR A 91 -22.07 -19.15 6.80
C TYR A 91 -22.11 -20.65 7.06
#